data_AF-A0A7Y3FN93-F1
#
_entry.id   AF-A0A7Y3FN93-F1
#
_cell.length_a   1.000
_cell.length_b   1.000
_cell.length_c   1.000
_cell.angle_alpha   90.00
_cell.angle_beta   90.00
_cell.angle_gamma   90.00
#
_symmetry.space_group_name_H-M   'P 1'
#
loop_
_entity.id
_entity.type
_entity.pdbx_description
1 polymer ?
#
loop_
_entity_poly.entity_id
_entity_poly.type
_entity_poly.pdbx_seq_one_letter_code
_entity_poly.pdbx_strand_id
1 'polypeptide(L)'
;MVFNSLQYALFLPLVFVLYWTVLRKHQNKLLLVASYVFYGSWDWRFLTLIWISTIADYTIARALARQDDDKARRRLMLGSVGVNLGILGFFKYFNFFADSAADLLNTIGLETSPAFLGIILPVGISFYTFQTLGYTIDVYRRDLEPTDNLLDFAVYVAYFPQLVAGPIERAKRLLPQIHAKRA
;
A
#
# COMPACT_ATOMS: atom_id res chain seq x y z
N MET A 1 -13.18 -6.47 4.06
CA MET A 1 -14.38 -6.81 3.26
C MET A 1 -13.96 -7.36 1.89
N VAL A 2 -14.77 -8.21 1.27
CA VAL A 2 -14.54 -8.71 -0.11
C VAL A 2 -15.45 -7.98 -1.08
N PHE A 3 -14.99 -7.69 -2.30
CA PHE A 3 -15.74 -6.93 -3.32
C PHE A 3 -17.17 -7.45 -3.56
N ASN A 4 -17.29 -8.75 -3.78
CA ASN A 4 -18.56 -9.41 -4.11
C ASN A 4 -19.40 -9.76 -2.88
N SER A 5 -19.23 -9.04 -1.77
CA SER A 5 -19.96 -9.29 -0.52
C SER A 5 -21.08 -8.28 -0.31
N LEU A 6 -22.16 -8.71 0.37
CA LEU A 6 -23.24 -7.81 0.81
C LEU A 6 -22.70 -6.67 1.68
N GLN A 7 -21.67 -6.95 2.50
CA GLN A 7 -21.01 -5.94 3.33
C GLN A 7 -20.43 -4.81 2.47
N TYR A 8 -19.73 -5.14 1.38
CA TYR A 8 -19.21 -4.13 0.45
C TYR A 8 -20.33 -3.38 -0.28
N ALA A 9 -21.38 -4.09 -0.70
CA ALA A 9 -22.53 -3.50 -1.38
C ALA A 9 -23.29 -2.47 -0.52
N LEU A 10 -23.30 -2.64 0.81
CA LEU A 10 -23.85 -1.65 1.75
C LEU A 10 -22.83 -0.56 2.13
N PHE A 11 -21.56 -0.94 2.28
CA PHE A 11 -20.47 -0.05 2.65
C PHE A 11 -20.24 1.06 1.62
N LEU A 12 -20.25 0.72 0.33
CA LEU A 12 -19.94 1.69 -0.72
C LEU A 12 -20.99 2.83 -0.81
N PRO A 13 -22.32 2.57 -0.87
CA PRO A 13 -23.33 3.62 -0.79
C PRO A 13 -23.26 4.44 0.49
N LEU A 14 -22.98 3.80 1.64
CA LEU A 14 -22.82 4.50 2.90
C LEU A 14 -21.65 5.51 2.84
N VAL A 15 -20.47 5.08 2.41
CA VAL A 15 -19.31 5.96 2.25
C VAL A 15 -19.60 7.07 1.23
N PHE A 16 -20.29 6.74 0.14
CA PHE A 16 -20.70 7.72 -0.87
C PHE A 16 -21.60 8.81 -0.26
N VAL A 17 -22.66 8.45 0.47
CA VAL A 17 -23.55 9.42 1.14
C VAL A 17 -22.79 10.24 2.18
N LEU A 18 -21.91 9.60 2.98
CA LEU A 18 -21.09 10.30 3.96
C LEU A 18 -20.14 11.29 3.29
N TYR A 19 -19.57 10.93 2.14
CA TYR A 19 -18.64 11.77 1.40
C TYR A 19 -19.30 13.06 0.90
N TRP A 20 -20.57 12.99 0.47
CA TRP A 20 -21.34 14.15 0.03
C TRP A 20 -21.94 14.98 1.18
N THR A 21 -22.13 14.39 2.36
CA THR A 21 -22.71 15.10 3.53
C THR A 21 -21.67 15.73 4.45
N VAL A 22 -20.43 15.21 4.48
CA VAL A 22 -19.38 15.76 5.36
C VAL A 22 -18.81 17.07 4.82
N LEU A 23 -18.40 17.96 5.75
CA LEU A 23 -17.66 19.17 5.40
C LEU A 23 -16.44 18.84 4.53
N ARG A 24 -16.24 19.61 3.46
CA ARG A 24 -15.20 19.40 2.44
C ARG A 24 -13.79 19.18 3.01
N LYS A 25 -13.44 19.91 4.08
CA LYS A 25 -12.14 19.78 4.77
C LYS A 25 -11.88 18.41 5.42
N HIS A 26 -12.91 17.60 5.64
CA HIS A 26 -12.81 16.29 6.29
C HIS A 26 -12.96 15.12 5.33
N GLN A 27 -13.25 15.36 4.05
CA GLN A 27 -13.49 14.28 3.09
C GLN A 27 -12.26 13.36 2.91
N ASN A 28 -11.03 13.89 2.92
CA ASN A 28 -9.82 13.03 2.86
C ASN A 28 -9.66 12.18 4.13
N LYS A 29 -10.01 12.73 5.29
CA LYS A 29 -10.03 11.95 6.54
C LYS A 29 -11.09 10.85 6.48
N LEU A 30 -12.29 11.17 5.98
CA LEU A 30 -13.35 10.19 5.78
C LEU A 30 -12.90 9.07 4.83
N LEU A 31 -12.31 9.42 3.69
CA LEU A 31 -11.80 8.44 2.72
C LEU A 31 -10.72 7.55 3.35
N LEU A 32 -9.77 8.13 4.10
CA LEU A 32 -8.73 7.33 4.77
C LEU A 32 -9.33 6.38 5.83
N VAL A 33 -10.26 6.87 6.65
CA VAL A 33 -10.94 6.06 7.67
C VAL A 33 -11.76 4.95 7.00
N ALA A 34 -12.54 5.27 5.98
CA ALA A 34 -13.30 4.30 5.21
C ALA A 34 -12.37 3.24 4.61
N SER A 35 -11.26 3.66 4.02
CA SER A 35 -10.25 2.76 3.50
C SER A 35 -9.69 1.81 4.56
N TYR A 36 -9.30 2.32 5.72
CA TYR A 36 -8.77 1.47 6.80
C TYR A 36 -9.83 0.54 7.39
N VAL A 37 -11.10 0.96 7.46
CA VAL A 37 -12.21 0.07 7.81
C VAL A 37 -12.38 -1.04 6.76
N PHE A 38 -12.28 -0.70 5.47
CA PHE A 38 -12.39 -1.68 4.39
C PHE A 38 -11.31 -2.76 4.45
N TYR A 39 -10.04 -2.39 4.65
CA TYR A 39 -8.94 -3.36 4.80
C TYR A 39 -8.95 -4.05 6.16
N GLY A 40 -9.18 -3.32 7.24
CA GLY A 40 -9.16 -3.85 8.60
C GLY A 40 -10.27 -4.85 8.86
N SER A 41 -11.39 -4.73 8.15
CA SER A 41 -12.47 -5.75 8.17
C SER A 41 -12.11 -7.02 7.41
N TRP A 42 -11.05 -7.05 6.61
CA TRP A 42 -10.49 -8.30 6.10
C TRP A 42 -9.52 -8.88 7.16
N ASP A 43 -8.51 -8.11 7.55
CA ASP A 43 -7.66 -8.40 8.70
C ASP A 43 -6.86 -7.15 9.09
N TRP A 44 -7.05 -6.71 10.34
CA TRP A 44 -6.48 -5.47 10.88
C TRP A 44 -4.96 -5.47 10.96
N ARG A 45 -4.31 -6.65 11.04
CA ARG A 45 -2.85 -6.77 11.16
C ARG A 45 -2.13 -6.20 9.95
N PHE A 46 -2.76 -6.26 8.79
CA PHE A 46 -2.17 -5.79 7.53
C PHE A 46 -2.34 -4.29 7.29
N LEU A 47 -3.13 -3.59 8.12
CA LEU A 47 -3.12 -2.13 8.16
C LEU A 47 -1.72 -1.61 8.49
N THR A 48 -0.98 -2.32 9.35
CA THR A 48 0.40 -1.99 9.68
C THR A 48 1.31 -2.03 8.46
N LEU A 49 1.09 -2.96 7.51
CA LEU A 49 1.89 -3.02 6.27
C LEU A 49 1.62 -1.82 5.37
N ILE A 50 0.34 -1.48 5.16
CA ILE A 50 -0.06 -0.30 4.39
C ILE A 50 0.56 0.95 5.03
N TRP A 51 0.50 1.06 6.35
CA TRP A 51 1.04 2.19 7.08
C TRP A 51 2.56 2.29 6.99
N ILE A 52 3.27 1.16 7.12
CA ILE A 52 4.74 1.11 6.94
C ILE A 52 5.13 1.56 5.53
N SER A 53 4.52 1.01 4.48
CA SER A 53 4.79 1.45 3.10
C SER A 53 4.46 2.93 2.91
N THR A 54 3.34 3.41 3.48
CA THR A 54 2.95 4.82 3.41
C THR A 54 4.01 5.73 4.05
N ILE A 55 4.44 5.44 5.27
CA ILE A 55 5.43 6.29 5.97
C ILE A 55 6.81 6.20 5.30
N ALA A 56 7.23 5.00 4.91
CA ALA A 56 8.52 4.79 4.24
C ALA A 56 8.59 5.58 2.93
N ASP A 57 7.62 5.42 2.03
CA ASP A 57 7.66 6.09 0.73
C ASP A 57 7.38 7.59 0.82
N TYR A 58 6.54 8.03 1.77
CA TYR A 58 6.34 9.46 2.03
C TYR A 58 7.64 10.15 2.46
N THR A 59 8.35 9.55 3.42
CA THR A 59 9.60 10.12 3.95
C THR A 59 10.72 10.06 2.92
N ILE A 60 10.86 8.94 2.21
CA ILE A 60 11.87 8.77 1.15
C ILE A 60 11.63 9.75 0.00
N ALA A 61 10.38 9.91 -0.46
CA ALA A 61 10.07 10.84 -1.55
C ALA A 61 10.40 12.30 -1.18
N ARG A 62 10.12 12.71 0.06
CA ARG A 62 10.49 14.06 0.54
C ARG A 62 12.00 14.21 0.74
N ALA A 63 12.68 13.17 1.19
CA ALA A 63 14.14 13.16 1.26
C ALA A 63 14.76 13.27 -0.14
N LEU A 64 14.20 12.57 -1.13
CA LEU A 64 14.62 12.67 -2.53
C LEU A 64 14.49 14.10 -3.04
N ALA A 65 13.40 14.81 -2.79
CA ALA A 65 13.26 16.20 -3.26
C ALA A 65 14.27 17.18 -2.65
N ARG A 66 14.86 16.85 -1.48
CA ARG A 66 15.85 17.69 -0.78
C ARG A 66 17.30 17.28 -1.05
N GLN A 67 17.53 16.31 -1.91
CA GLN A 67 18.87 15.78 -2.19
C GLN A 67 19.24 16.03 -3.64
N ASP A 68 20.37 16.71 -3.83
CA ASP A 68 20.95 16.99 -5.14
C ASP A 68 22.05 15.98 -5.54
N ASP A 69 22.65 15.28 -4.57
CA ASP A 69 23.63 14.23 -4.85
C ASP A 69 22.96 12.98 -5.45
N ASP A 70 23.28 12.67 -6.70
CA ASP A 70 22.74 11.53 -7.43
C ASP A 70 23.01 10.19 -6.72
N LYS A 71 24.13 10.04 -6.03
CA LYS A 71 24.46 8.81 -5.28
C LYS A 71 23.54 8.66 -4.06
N ALA A 72 23.35 9.71 -3.27
CA ALA A 72 22.40 9.74 -2.16
C ALA A 72 20.97 9.49 -2.64
N ARG A 73 20.54 10.15 -3.72
CA ARG A 73 19.22 9.94 -4.32
C ARG A 73 19.02 8.48 -4.74
N ARG A 74 20.01 7.87 -5.39
CA ARG A 74 19.95 6.46 -5.80
C ARG A 74 19.84 5.52 -4.60
N ARG A 75 20.57 5.78 -3.50
CA ARG A 75 20.45 4.99 -2.26
C ARG A 75 19.06 5.10 -1.64
N LEU A 76 18.47 6.29 -1.61
CA LEU A 76 17.10 6.51 -1.12
C LEU A 76 16.07 5.73 -1.95
N MET A 77 16.16 5.82 -3.28
CA MET A 77 15.29 5.07 -4.19
C MET A 77 15.44 3.56 -4.00
N LEU A 78 16.68 3.05 -3.90
CA LEU A 78 16.93 1.63 -3.61
C LEU A 78 16.40 1.21 -2.24
N GLY A 79 16.42 2.09 -1.24
CA GLY A 79 15.78 1.87 0.05
C GLY A 79 14.27 1.66 -0.08
N SER A 80 13.58 2.51 -0.84
CA SER A 80 12.14 2.35 -1.13
C SER A 80 11.84 1.06 -1.89
N VAL A 81 12.64 0.74 -2.92
CA VAL A 81 12.55 -0.53 -3.65
C VAL A 81 12.72 -1.71 -2.69
N GLY A 82 13.73 -1.67 -1.82
CA GLY A 82 14.04 -2.73 -0.86
C GLY A 82 12.92 -2.95 0.16
N VAL A 83 12.33 -1.87 0.71
CA VAL A 83 11.20 -1.97 1.65
C VAL A 83 9.98 -2.58 0.95
N ASN A 84 9.59 -2.03 -0.20
CA ASN A 84 8.38 -2.45 -0.91
C ASN A 84 8.47 -3.86 -1.48
N LEU A 85 9.55 -4.15 -2.21
CA LEU A 85 9.76 -5.50 -2.76
C LEU A 85 10.13 -6.51 -1.69
N GLY A 86 10.74 -6.08 -0.58
CA GLY A 86 10.99 -6.93 0.59
C GLY A 86 9.68 -7.39 1.24
N ILE A 87 8.76 -6.46 1.51
CA ILE A 87 7.43 -6.78 2.05
C ILE A 87 6.67 -7.68 1.06
N LEU A 88 6.60 -7.29 -0.22
CA LEU A 88 5.89 -8.09 -1.24
C LEU A 88 6.50 -9.48 -1.40
N GLY A 89 7.83 -9.57 -1.50
CA GLY A 89 8.56 -10.81 -1.68
C GLY A 89 8.39 -11.75 -0.49
N PHE A 90 8.48 -11.23 0.73
CA PHE A 90 8.22 -11.99 1.95
C PHE A 90 6.80 -12.58 1.93
N PHE A 91 5.76 -11.76 1.87
CA PHE A 91 4.39 -12.26 1.95
C PHE A 91 3.97 -13.14 0.76
N LYS A 92 4.56 -12.92 -0.43
CA LYS A 92 4.22 -13.69 -1.63
C LYS A 92 4.91 -15.05 -1.71
N TYR A 93 6.16 -15.14 -1.25
CA TYR A 93 6.97 -16.34 -1.45
C TYR A 93 7.35 -17.08 -0.15
N PHE A 94 7.04 -16.54 1.03
CA PHE A 94 7.40 -17.17 2.30
C PHE A 94 6.91 -18.61 2.39
N ASN A 95 5.63 -18.87 2.11
CA ASN A 95 5.08 -20.23 2.18
C ASN A 95 5.79 -21.18 1.20
N PHE A 96 6.01 -20.75 -0.05
CA PHE A 96 6.73 -21.54 -1.04
C PHE A 96 8.14 -21.93 -0.57
N PHE A 97 8.90 -20.98 -0.02
CA PHE A 97 10.26 -21.26 0.49
C PHE A 97 10.23 -22.11 1.76
N ALA A 98 9.26 -21.89 2.65
CA ALA A 98 9.10 -22.67 3.86
C ALA A 98 8.76 -24.14 3.55
N ASP A 99 7.82 -24.38 2.63
CA ASP A 99 7.42 -25.71 2.18
C ASP A 99 8.60 -26.41 1.48
N SER A 100 9.27 -25.73 0.56
CA SER A 100 10.44 -26.28 -0.16
C SER A 100 11.59 -26.63 0.79
N ALA A 101 11.82 -25.82 1.83
CA ALA A 101 12.85 -26.08 2.82
C ALA A 101 12.48 -27.27 3.72
N ALA A 102 11.22 -27.37 4.15
CA ALA A 102 10.73 -28.50 4.92
C ALA A 102 10.86 -29.81 4.12
N ASP A 103 10.48 -29.81 2.85
CA ASP A 103 10.64 -30.97 1.96
C ASP A 103 12.11 -31.40 1.87
N LEU A 104 13.04 -30.46 1.67
CA LEU A 104 14.47 -30.77 1.58
C LEU A 104 15.03 -31.32 2.90
N LEU A 105 14.62 -30.78 4.04
CA LEU A 105 15.04 -31.27 5.35
C LEU A 105 14.50 -32.69 5.63
N ASN A 106 13.26 -32.97 5.22
CA ASN A 106 12.67 -34.30 5.32
C ASN A 106 13.42 -35.33 4.44
N THR A 107 13.93 -34.93 3.26
CA THR A 107 14.75 -35.84 2.43
C THR A 107 16.07 -36.25 3.06
N ILE A 108 16.64 -35.42 3.95
CA ILE A 108 17.90 -35.73 4.66
C ILE A 108 17.66 -36.33 6.06
N GLY A 109 16.44 -36.79 6.34
CA GLY A 109 16.08 -37.49 7.59
C GLY A 109 15.88 -36.57 8.80
N LEU A 110 15.87 -35.25 8.60
CA LEU A 110 15.47 -34.29 9.62
C LEU A 110 13.95 -34.13 9.53
N GLU A 111 13.22 -34.90 10.35
CA GLU A 111 11.76 -34.80 10.44
C GLU A 111 11.36 -33.38 10.86
N THR A 112 10.96 -32.59 9.88
CA THR A 112 10.47 -31.24 10.08
C THR A 112 9.08 -31.15 9.46
N SER A 113 8.07 -30.95 10.29
CA SER A 113 6.78 -30.53 9.77
C SER A 113 6.96 -29.12 9.18
N PRO A 114 6.39 -28.79 8.01
CA PRO A 114 6.35 -27.41 7.55
C PRO A 114 5.79 -26.58 8.71
N ALA A 115 6.59 -25.62 9.18
CA ALA A 115 6.16 -24.76 10.27
C ALA A 115 4.83 -24.15 9.83
N PHE A 116 3.78 -24.38 10.62
CA PHE A 116 2.39 -23.93 10.43
C PHE A 116 2.21 -22.40 10.37
N LEU A 117 3.21 -21.65 9.90
CA LEU A 117 3.12 -20.24 9.56
C LEU A 117 2.56 -20.13 8.14
N GLY A 118 1.32 -20.58 7.95
CA GLY A 118 0.55 -20.27 6.75
C GLY A 118 0.29 -18.77 6.72
N ILE A 119 1.26 -17.99 6.25
CA ILE A 119 1.14 -16.55 6.18
C ILE A 119 0.05 -16.25 5.15
N ILE A 120 -1.03 -15.63 5.62
CA ILE A 120 -2.13 -15.21 4.76
C ILE A 120 -1.63 -14.03 3.93
N LEU A 121 -1.72 -14.17 2.60
CA LEU A 121 -1.34 -13.11 1.67
C LEU A 121 -2.28 -11.90 1.83
N PRO A 122 -1.78 -10.69 2.12
CA PRO A 122 -2.63 -9.55 2.34
C PRO A 122 -3.37 -9.12 1.07
N VAL A 123 -4.67 -8.87 1.18
CA VAL A 123 -5.46 -8.35 0.06
C VAL A 123 -4.89 -7.00 -0.38
N GLY A 124 -4.62 -6.87 -1.68
CA GLY A 124 -4.16 -5.63 -2.26
C GLY A 124 -2.66 -5.33 -2.10
N ILE A 125 -1.87 -6.25 -1.52
CA ILE A 125 -0.41 -6.05 -1.30
C ILE A 125 0.32 -5.57 -2.55
N SER A 126 0.16 -6.28 -3.67
CA SER A 126 0.78 -5.91 -4.93
C SER A 126 0.38 -4.50 -5.38
N PHE A 127 -0.89 -4.12 -5.21
CA PHE A 127 -1.39 -2.82 -5.69
C PHE A 127 -0.76 -1.67 -4.93
N TYR A 128 -0.87 -1.64 -3.59
CA TYR A 128 -0.29 -0.52 -2.84
C TYR A 128 1.24 -0.52 -2.93
N THR A 129 1.88 -1.69 -3.00
CA THR A 129 3.34 -1.78 -3.18
C THR A 129 3.78 -1.17 -4.51
N PHE A 130 3.17 -1.54 -5.63
CA PHE A 130 3.56 -0.97 -6.94
C PHE A 130 3.14 0.49 -7.08
N GLN A 131 2.06 0.90 -6.42
CA GLN A 131 1.57 2.27 -6.43
C GLN A 131 2.49 3.22 -5.65
N THR A 132 2.99 2.83 -4.47
CA THR A 132 3.96 3.64 -3.72
C THR A 132 5.34 3.60 -4.36
N LEU A 133 5.77 2.43 -4.86
CA LEU A 133 7.02 2.30 -5.59
C LEU A 133 7.04 3.18 -6.85
N GLY A 134 5.94 3.18 -7.62
CA GLY A 134 5.78 4.03 -8.79
C GLY A 134 5.88 5.52 -8.45
N TYR A 135 5.29 5.94 -7.32
CA TYR A 135 5.43 7.31 -6.83
C TYR A 135 6.88 7.67 -6.50
N THR A 136 7.58 6.84 -5.73
CA THR A 136 8.96 7.12 -5.32
C THR A 136 9.93 7.11 -6.51
N ILE A 137 9.70 6.25 -7.50
CA ILE A 137 10.45 6.24 -8.77
C ILE A 137 10.19 7.53 -9.57
N ASP A 138 8.95 7.98 -9.67
CA ASP A 138 8.62 9.21 -10.39
C ASP A 138 9.28 10.43 -9.71
N VAL A 139 9.30 10.49 -8.37
CA VAL A 139 10.02 11.55 -7.64
C VAL A 139 11.54 11.45 -7.83
N TYR A 140 12.10 10.23 -7.83
CA TYR A 140 13.52 10.01 -8.11
C TYR A 140 13.91 10.52 -9.52
N ARG A 141 13.06 10.28 -10.53
CA ARG A 141 13.24 10.74 -11.91
C ARG A 141 12.96 12.22 -12.13
N ARG A 142 12.54 12.95 -11.09
CA ARG A 142 12.07 14.35 -11.19
C ARG A 142 10.87 14.52 -12.11
N ASP A 143 10.10 13.45 -12.25
CA ASP A 143 8.90 13.34 -13.07
C ASP A 143 7.65 13.86 -12.31
N LEU A 144 7.75 13.94 -10.99
CA LEU A 144 6.70 14.35 -10.07
C LEU A 144 7.33 15.00 -8.82
N GLU A 145 6.76 16.10 -8.34
CA GLU A 145 7.11 16.65 -7.03
C GLU A 145 6.38 15.88 -5.91
N PRO A 146 7.05 15.55 -4.80
CA PRO A 146 6.41 14.81 -3.73
C PRO A 146 5.32 15.66 -3.05
N THR A 147 4.26 15.00 -2.57
CA THR A 147 3.25 15.68 -1.74
C THR A 147 3.80 16.02 -0.36
N ASP A 148 3.40 17.19 0.17
CA ASP A 148 3.74 17.66 1.51
C ASP A 148 2.69 17.30 2.57
N ASN A 149 1.59 16.66 2.17
CA ASN A 149 0.52 16.26 3.07
C ASN A 149 0.45 14.74 3.21
N LEU A 150 0.84 14.26 4.39
CA LEU A 150 0.79 12.83 4.70
C LEU A 150 -0.62 12.25 4.60
N LEU A 151 -1.67 13.02 4.93
CA LEU A 151 -3.05 12.55 4.79
C LEU A 151 -3.39 12.26 3.33
N ASP A 152 -3.01 13.16 2.42
CA ASP A 152 -3.31 13.02 1.00
C ASP A 152 -2.52 11.86 0.39
N PHE A 153 -1.26 11.69 0.81
CA PHE A 153 -0.48 10.52 0.45
C PHE A 153 -1.10 9.21 0.98
N ALA A 154 -1.52 9.18 2.25
CA ALA A 154 -2.15 8.01 2.84
C ALA A 154 -3.48 7.66 2.14
N VAL A 155 -4.28 8.65 1.77
CA VAL A 155 -5.50 8.43 0.96
C VAL A 155 -5.14 7.85 -0.40
N TYR A 156 -4.12 8.39 -1.08
CA TYR A 156 -3.63 7.83 -2.34
C TYR A 156 -3.30 6.34 -2.18
N VAL A 157 -2.41 6.00 -1.23
CA VAL A 157 -1.93 4.62 -1.03
C VAL A 157 -3.06 3.66 -0.65
N ALA A 158 -3.96 4.10 0.22
CA ALA A 158 -4.99 3.23 0.78
C ALA A 158 -6.33 3.36 0.08
N TYR A 159 -6.46 3.98 -1.09
CA TYR A 159 -7.76 4.25 -1.69
C TYR A 159 -8.56 2.96 -2.01
N PHE A 160 -9.54 2.62 -1.15
CA PHE A 160 -10.21 1.32 -1.21
C PHE A 160 -11.00 1.05 -2.49
N PRO A 161 -11.63 2.04 -3.18
CA PRO A 161 -12.39 1.74 -4.39
C PRO A 161 -11.49 1.17 -5.49
N GLN A 162 -10.22 1.57 -5.50
CA GLN A 162 -9.28 1.21 -6.56
C GLN A 162 -8.62 -0.14 -6.33
N LEU A 163 -8.14 -0.40 -5.12
CA LEU A 163 -7.35 -1.60 -4.79
C LEU A 163 -8.11 -2.92 -4.92
N VAL A 164 -9.41 -2.86 -5.17
CA VAL A 164 -10.29 -4.02 -5.26
C VAL A 164 -10.50 -4.48 -6.71
N ALA A 165 -10.46 -3.57 -7.68
CA ALA A 165 -10.80 -3.89 -9.08
C ALA A 165 -10.20 -2.95 -10.14
N GLY A 166 -9.38 -1.96 -9.77
CA GLY A 166 -8.80 -0.97 -10.68
C GLY A 166 -7.39 -1.34 -11.17
N PRO A 167 -6.91 -0.76 -12.28
CA PRO A 167 -5.49 -0.81 -12.62
C PRO A 167 -4.66 -0.11 -11.54
N ILE A 168 -3.36 -0.44 -11.47
CA ILE A 168 -2.41 0.23 -10.57
C ILE A 168 -2.41 1.73 -10.89
N GLU A 169 -2.80 2.57 -9.93
CA GLU A 169 -2.89 4.02 -10.16
C GLU A 169 -1.52 4.66 -10.28
N ARG A 170 -1.50 5.80 -10.98
CA ARG A 170 -0.33 6.68 -11.01
C ARG A 170 -0.58 7.91 -10.16
N ALA A 171 0.36 8.22 -9.27
CA ALA A 171 0.33 9.41 -8.42
C ALA A 171 0.06 10.70 -9.20
N LYS A 172 0.67 10.84 -10.39
CA LYS A 172 0.47 11.97 -11.30
C LYS A 172 -1.00 12.23 -11.67
N ARG A 173 -1.87 11.20 -11.62
CA ARG A 173 -3.29 11.31 -11.97
C ARG A 173 -4.19 11.46 -10.75
N LEU A 174 -3.93 10.70 -9.69
CA LEU A 174 -4.82 10.64 -8.52
C LEU A 174 -4.52 11.71 -7.47
N LEU A 175 -3.25 12.03 -7.19
CA LEU A 175 -2.91 13.06 -6.18
C LEU A 175 -3.51 14.44 -6.51
N PRO A 176 -3.50 14.92 -7.77
CA PRO A 176 -4.16 16.19 -8.10
C PRO A 176 -5.66 16.20 -7.78
N GLN A 177 -6.35 15.07 -7.92
CA GLN A 177 -7.78 14.95 -7.59
C GLN A 177 -8.04 14.90 -6.08
N ILE A 178 -7.07 14.40 -5.30
CA ILE A 178 -7.12 14.41 -3.83
C ILE A 178 -6.86 15.84 -3.30
N HIS A 179 -5.97 16.58 -3.96
CA HIS A 179 -5.60 17.96 -3.60
C HIS A 179 -6.63 19.00 -4.08
N ALA A 180 -7.29 18.77 -5.22
CA ALA A 180 -8.20 19.74 -5.81
C ALA A 180 -9.28 20.15 -4.82
N LYS A 181 -9.50 21.46 -4.68
CA LYS A 181 -10.64 22.00 -3.93
C LYS A 181 -11.91 21.48 -4.58
N ARG A 182 -12.63 20.64 -3.85
CA ARG A 182 -13.89 20.05 -4.31
C ARG A 182 -14.96 21.14 -4.40
N ALA A 183 -15.57 21.25 -5.58
CA ALA A 183 -16.55 22.26 -5.96
C ALA A 183 -17.83 22.17 -5.13
#